data_AF-A0A8T3WLF7-F1
#
_entry.id   AF-A0A8T3WLF7-F1
#
_cell.length_a   1.000
_cell.length_b   1.000
_cell.length_c   1.000
_cell.angle_alpha   90.00
_cell.angle_beta   90.00
_cell.angle_gamma   90.00
#
_symmetry.space_group_name_H-M   'P 1'
#
loop_
_entity.id
_entity.type
_entity.pdbx_description
1 polymer ?
#
loop_
_entity_poly.entity_id
_entity_poly.type
_entity_poly.pdbx_seq_one_letter_code
_entity_poly.pdbx_strand_id
1 'polypeptide(L)'
;MQKRGAIELSIGTIVVIVLAMSMLILGIVLVRSILCGAINLTGDVNTNVKKELQNLFQSTGGEVVCIGSGGSEVSFVPGRRAQIHCSINAPDTAEYTIKMIDIQASKSGTKVEDWVQTSEWKGRVAPGDSIPKTAIRLDVPTTAPEENIIVSVEIERNGELISTQDLDFRIQREGIIKGAVC
;
A
#
# COMPACT_ATOMS: atom_id res chain seq x y z
N MET A 1 69.44 -10.91 15.58
CA MET A 1 68.56 -9.89 16.23
C MET A 1 67.12 -10.36 16.14
N GLN A 2 66.55 -10.87 17.24
CA GLN A 2 65.12 -11.20 17.32
C GLN A 2 64.46 -10.21 18.29
N LYS A 3 63.67 -9.27 17.77
CA LYS A 3 62.79 -8.42 18.58
C LYS A 3 61.47 -9.17 18.77
N ARG A 4 61.21 -9.66 19.98
CA ARG A 4 59.88 -10.05 20.43
C ARG A 4 59.39 -8.97 21.39
N GLY A 5 58.57 -8.04 20.88
CA GLY A 5 57.75 -7.17 21.73
C GLY A 5 56.52 -7.96 22.13
N ALA A 6 56.55 -8.57 23.32
CA ALA A 6 55.37 -9.17 23.91
C ALA A 6 54.42 -8.03 24.32
N ILE A 7 53.27 -7.93 23.65
CA ILE A 7 52.17 -7.11 24.15
C ILE A 7 51.55 -7.92 25.29
N GLU A 8 52.01 -7.68 26.51
CA GLU A 8 51.26 -8.09 27.70
C GLU A 8 50.01 -7.21 27.78
N LEU A 9 48.92 -7.66 27.14
CA LEU A 9 47.61 -7.08 27.37
C LEU A 9 47.23 -7.41 28.82
N SER A 10 47.37 -6.42 29.71
CA SER A 10 46.89 -6.52 31.08
C SER A 10 45.43 -6.95 31.07
N ILE A 11 45.04 -7.84 31.99
CA ILE A 11 43.66 -8.33 32.16
C ILE A 11 42.65 -7.16 32.15
N GLY A 12 43.02 -5.99 32.69
CA GLY A 12 42.19 -4.79 32.64
C GLY A 12 41.85 -4.31 31.22
N THR A 13 42.81 -4.38 30.29
CA THR A 13 42.58 -3.99 28.88
C THR A 13 41.64 -4.95 28.15
N ILE A 14 41.68 -6.25 28.48
CA ILE A 14 40.76 -7.26 27.91
C ILE A 14 39.33 -6.99 28.37
N VAL A 15 39.13 -6.70 29.66
CA VAL A 15 37.80 -6.41 30.22
C VAL A 15 37.18 -5.17 29.56
N VAL A 16 37.97 -4.11 29.37
CA VAL A 16 37.50 -2.88 28.72
C VAL A 16 37.09 -3.15 27.26
N ILE A 17 37.85 -3.96 26.52
CA ILE A 17 37.52 -4.32 25.14
C ILE A 17 36.20 -5.09 25.08
N VAL A 18 36.01 -6.09 25.95
CA VAL A 18 34.78 -6.89 25.97
C VAL A 18 33.56 -6.03 26.32
N LEU A 19 33.68 -5.14 27.30
CA LEU A 19 32.62 -4.21 27.66
C LEU A 19 32.28 -3.26 26.50
N ALA A 20 33.30 -2.69 25.84
CA ALA A 20 33.10 -1.82 24.68
C ALA A 20 32.40 -2.56 23.52
N MET A 21 32.79 -3.79 23.21
CA MET A 21 32.13 -4.60 22.18
C MET A 21 30.68 -4.94 22.55
N SER A 22 30.40 -5.24 23.82
CA SER A 22 29.04 -5.52 24.28
C SER A 22 28.10 -4.30 24.16
N MET A 23 28.59 -3.10 24.53
CA MET A 23 27.83 -1.87 24.39
C MET A 23 27.60 -1.48 22.93
N LEU A 24 28.59 -1.70 22.07
CA LEU A 24 28.48 -1.45 20.63
C LEU A 24 27.39 -2.32 19.98
N ILE A 25 27.38 -3.62 20.30
CA ILE A 25 26.39 -4.56 19.74
C ILE A 25 24.97 -4.17 20.19
N LEU A 26 24.77 -3.90 21.49
CA LEU A 26 23.46 -3.48 22.01
C LEU A 26 23.00 -2.15 21.39
N GLY A 27 23.90 -1.20 21.20
CA GLY A 27 23.60 0.06 20.53
C GLY A 27 23.12 -0.12 19.08
N ILE A 28 23.78 -0.97 18.31
CA ILE A 28 23.39 -1.26 16.91
C ILE A 28 22.02 -1.96 16.86
N VAL A 29 21.74 -2.88 17.78
CA VAL A 29 20.43 -3.56 17.86
C VAL A 29 19.31 -2.59 18.18
N LEU A 30 19.51 -1.67 19.12
CA LEU A 30 18.53 -0.64 19.48
C LEU A 30 18.23 0.31 18.31
N VAL A 31 19.29 0.79 17.63
CA VAL A 31 19.13 1.68 16.47
C VAL A 31 18.39 0.98 15.33
N ARG A 32 18.71 -0.30 15.06
CA ARG A 32 17.97 -1.11 14.07
C ARG A 32 16.49 -1.24 14.44
N SER A 33 16.18 -1.52 15.71
CA SER A 33 14.79 -1.65 16.18
C SER A 33 13.98 -0.36 15.99
N ILE A 34 14.57 0.80 16.27
CA ILE A 34 13.92 2.11 16.08
C ILE A 34 13.73 2.42 14.59
N LEU A 35 14.74 2.19 13.75
CA LEU A 35 14.65 2.43 12.31
C LEU A 35 13.59 1.54 11.64
N CYS A 36 13.52 0.26 12.00
CA CYS A 36 12.46 -0.64 11.55
C CYS A 36 11.07 -0.22 12.06
N GLY A 37 10.98 0.28 13.30
CA GLY A 37 9.74 0.83 13.85
C GLY A 37 9.26 2.07 13.08
N ALA A 38 10.17 2.95 12.67
CA ALA A 38 9.85 4.18 11.95
C ALA A 38 9.46 3.94 10.47
N ILE A 39 10.12 3.00 9.79
CA ILE A 39 9.84 2.66 8.38
C ILE A 39 8.41 2.13 8.21
N ASN A 40 7.88 1.41 9.20
CA ASN A 40 6.51 0.90 9.17
C ASN A 40 5.43 1.99 9.34
N LEU A 41 5.78 3.21 9.77
CA LEU A 41 4.78 4.19 10.22
C LEU A 41 4.43 5.28 9.20
N THR A 42 5.25 5.64 8.20
CA THR A 42 4.87 6.85 7.40
C THR A 42 5.48 7.07 6.00
N GLY A 43 6.39 6.26 5.47
CA GLY A 43 7.12 6.64 4.24
C GLY A 43 6.66 6.01 2.92
N ASP A 44 6.38 4.70 2.93
CA ASP A 44 6.42 3.90 1.69
C ASP A 44 5.08 3.65 1.00
N VAL A 45 3.96 4.02 1.63
CA VAL A 45 2.63 3.82 1.01
C VAL A 45 2.45 4.74 -0.20
N ASN A 46 2.85 6.01 -0.10
CA ASN A 46 2.54 7.01 -1.14
C ASN A 46 3.41 6.84 -2.40
N THR A 47 4.69 6.50 -2.24
CA THR A 47 5.62 6.37 -3.38
C THR A 47 5.39 5.08 -4.17
N ASN A 48 5.07 3.98 -3.49
CA ASN A 48 4.80 2.70 -4.15
C ASN A 48 3.46 2.72 -4.87
N VAL A 49 2.42 3.32 -4.30
CA VAL A 49 1.13 3.54 -4.98
C VAL A 49 1.31 4.41 -6.23
N LYS A 50 2.11 5.48 -6.16
CA LYS A 50 2.38 6.35 -7.32
C LYS A 50 3.09 5.62 -8.46
N LYS A 51 4.10 4.80 -8.15
CA LYS A 51 4.83 4.00 -9.16
C LYS A 51 3.92 2.96 -9.81
N GLU A 52 3.11 2.27 -9.01
CA GLU A 52 2.18 1.27 -9.54
C GLU A 52 1.13 1.92 -10.44
N LEU A 53 0.55 3.05 -10.02
CA LEU A 53 -0.37 3.83 -10.86
C LEU A 53 0.29 4.26 -12.17
N GLN A 54 1.54 4.76 -12.14
CA GLN A 54 2.26 5.18 -13.33
C GLN A 54 2.52 4.02 -14.31
N ASN A 55 2.81 2.82 -13.81
CA ASN A 55 2.95 1.61 -14.64
C ASN A 55 1.61 1.23 -15.29
N LEU A 56 0.50 1.28 -14.52
CA LEU A 56 -0.83 1.00 -15.04
C LEU A 56 -1.27 2.01 -16.11
N PHE A 57 -0.94 3.30 -15.96
CA PHE A 57 -1.19 4.30 -17.01
C PHE A 57 -0.43 4.03 -18.30
N GLN A 58 0.82 3.57 -18.21
CA GLN A 58 1.62 3.22 -19.39
C GLN A 58 1.11 1.97 -20.10
N SER A 59 0.52 1.02 -19.36
CA SER A 59 0.00 -0.24 -19.91
C SER A 59 -1.41 -0.10 -20.49
N THR A 60 -2.29 0.67 -19.85
CA THR A 60 -3.73 0.73 -20.20
C THR A 60 -4.04 1.93 -21.10
N GLY A 61 -3.20 2.98 -21.11
CA GLY A 61 -3.36 4.16 -21.98
C GLY A 61 -4.63 4.99 -21.74
N GLY A 62 -5.36 4.73 -20.65
CA GLY A 62 -6.62 5.40 -20.31
C GLY A 62 -6.44 6.74 -19.62
N GLU A 63 -7.46 7.61 -19.75
CA GLU A 63 -7.54 8.92 -19.08
C GLU A 63 -7.64 8.79 -17.56
N VAL A 64 -8.25 7.71 -17.08
CA VAL A 64 -8.43 7.42 -15.64
C VAL A 64 -7.97 6.00 -15.38
N VAL A 65 -7.24 5.80 -14.28
CA VAL A 65 -6.79 4.47 -13.84
C VAL A 65 -7.05 4.36 -12.34
N CYS A 66 -7.76 3.30 -11.95
CA CYS A 66 -8.01 2.95 -10.56
C CYS A 66 -7.09 1.81 -10.11
N ILE A 67 -6.75 1.80 -8.82
CA ILE A 67 -6.04 0.68 -8.19
C ILE A 67 -6.90 -0.58 -8.32
N GLY A 68 -6.30 -1.70 -8.76
CA GLY A 68 -7.02 -2.94 -9.08
C GLY A 68 -7.36 -3.09 -10.57
N SER A 69 -7.15 -2.04 -11.38
CA SER A 69 -7.24 -2.10 -12.84
C SER A 69 -5.94 -2.68 -13.42
N GLY A 70 -6.03 -3.52 -14.45
CA GLY A 70 -4.84 -3.99 -15.19
C GLY A 70 -4.04 -5.14 -14.57
N GLY A 71 -4.62 -5.90 -13.63
CA GLY A 71 -4.03 -7.15 -13.11
C GLY A 71 -3.07 -6.99 -11.92
N SER A 72 -2.98 -5.80 -11.32
CA SER A 72 -2.29 -5.63 -10.04
C SER A 72 -3.11 -6.31 -8.92
N GLU A 73 -2.60 -7.39 -8.32
CA GLU A 73 -3.25 -8.04 -7.18
C GLU A 73 -3.23 -7.11 -5.95
N VAL A 74 -4.34 -6.41 -5.72
CA VAL A 74 -4.51 -5.54 -4.56
C VAL A 74 -5.27 -6.32 -3.50
N SER A 75 -4.66 -6.46 -2.32
CA SER A 75 -5.27 -7.20 -1.22
C SER A 75 -5.93 -6.30 -0.18
N PHE A 76 -7.11 -6.69 0.27
CA PHE A 76 -7.79 -6.10 1.41
C PHE A 76 -7.63 -6.97 2.64
N VAL A 77 -7.36 -6.32 3.77
CA VAL A 77 -7.22 -6.99 5.07
C VAL A 77 -8.55 -6.85 5.83
N PRO A 78 -9.18 -7.96 6.24
CA PRO A 78 -10.37 -7.92 7.08
C PRO A 78 -10.18 -7.09 8.35
N GLY A 79 -11.19 -6.30 8.72
CA GLY A 79 -11.16 -5.43 9.90
C GLY A 79 -10.44 -4.10 9.70
N ARG A 80 -9.99 -3.80 8.47
CA ARG A 80 -9.45 -2.49 8.09
C ARG A 80 -10.31 -1.84 7.02
N ARG A 81 -10.32 -0.50 7.01
CA ARG A 81 -10.96 0.27 5.96
C ARG A 81 -10.15 0.16 4.67
N ALA A 82 -10.77 -0.36 3.64
CA ALA A 82 -10.24 -0.40 2.29
C ALA A 82 -10.65 0.87 1.53
N GLN A 83 -9.73 1.41 0.73
CA GLN A 83 -9.95 2.60 -0.08
C GLN A 83 -9.49 2.31 -1.50
N ILE A 84 -10.36 2.57 -2.46
CA ILE A 84 -10.04 2.48 -3.88
C ILE A 84 -9.68 3.89 -4.33
N HIS A 85 -8.43 4.05 -4.75
CA HIS A 85 -7.94 5.31 -5.28
C HIS A 85 -7.88 5.24 -6.80
N CYS A 86 -8.33 6.31 -7.44
CA CYS A 86 -8.23 6.50 -8.87
C CYS A 86 -7.39 7.73 -9.15
N SER A 87 -6.51 7.62 -10.13
CA SER A 87 -5.78 8.76 -10.67
C SER A 87 -6.42 9.15 -11.99
N ILE A 88 -6.44 10.45 -12.26
CA ILE A 88 -7.08 11.04 -13.43
C ILE A 88 -6.02 11.87 -14.14
N ASN A 89 -5.71 11.53 -15.38
CA ASN A 89 -4.86 12.31 -16.25
C ASN A 89 -5.73 13.16 -17.19
N ALA A 90 -6.27 14.25 -16.65
CA ALA A 90 -7.22 15.09 -17.38
C ALA A 90 -6.52 15.87 -18.52
N PRO A 91 -6.99 15.77 -19.79
CA PRO A 91 -6.45 16.57 -20.89
C PRO A 91 -6.80 18.06 -20.71
N ASP A 92 -8.01 18.33 -20.21
CA ASP A 92 -8.56 19.66 -19.97
C ASP A 92 -9.17 19.73 -18.57
N THR A 93 -9.42 20.95 -18.06
CA THR A 93 -10.11 21.08 -16.77
C THR A 93 -11.58 20.71 -16.90
N ALA A 94 -12.00 19.61 -16.28
CA ALA A 94 -13.37 19.10 -16.38
C ALA A 94 -13.90 18.58 -15.04
N GLU A 95 -15.22 18.39 -14.94
CA GLU A 95 -15.83 17.65 -13.83
C GLU A 95 -15.75 16.16 -14.12
N TYR A 96 -15.22 15.39 -13.18
CA TYR A 96 -15.21 13.94 -13.24
C TYR A 96 -16.11 13.37 -12.15
N THR A 97 -16.80 12.29 -12.50
CA THR A 97 -17.60 11.50 -11.56
C THR A 97 -17.17 10.04 -11.68
N ILE A 98 -16.80 9.43 -10.56
CA ILE A 98 -16.45 8.02 -10.47
C ILE A 98 -17.51 7.37 -9.60
N LYS A 99 -18.27 6.43 -10.16
CA LYS A 99 -19.37 5.73 -9.49
C LYS A 99 -19.11 4.24 -9.48
N MET A 100 -19.31 3.61 -8.34
CA MET A 100 -19.42 2.16 -8.25
C MET A 100 -20.79 1.74 -8.78
N ILE A 101 -20.81 0.89 -9.79
CA ILE A 101 -22.06 0.35 -10.35
C ILE A 101 -22.40 -1.02 -9.78
N ASP A 102 -21.39 -1.82 -9.46
CA ASP A 102 -21.57 -3.17 -8.95
C ASP A 102 -20.39 -3.63 -8.10
N ILE A 103 -20.66 -4.55 -7.19
CA ILE A 103 -19.65 -5.21 -6.36
C ILE A 103 -20.04 -6.68 -6.18
N GLN A 104 -19.16 -7.58 -6.59
CA GLN A 104 -19.43 -9.02 -6.57
C GLN A 104 -18.35 -9.76 -5.78
N ALA A 105 -18.79 -10.65 -4.88
CA ALA A 105 -17.93 -11.60 -4.21
C ALA A 105 -17.88 -12.92 -5.00
N SER A 106 -16.70 -13.54 -5.07
CA SER A 106 -16.54 -14.84 -5.74
C SER A 106 -17.27 -15.97 -5.01
N LYS A 107 -17.47 -15.86 -3.68
CA LYS A 107 -18.23 -16.84 -2.90
C LYS A 107 -19.68 -16.38 -2.78
N SER A 108 -20.58 -17.26 -3.21
CA SER A 108 -22.03 -17.07 -3.04
C SER A 108 -22.38 -16.96 -1.54
N GLY A 109 -23.03 -15.87 -1.15
CA GLY A 109 -23.52 -15.62 0.21
C GLY A 109 -22.82 -14.50 0.97
N THR A 110 -21.69 -13.98 0.47
CA THR A 110 -21.07 -12.78 1.05
C THR A 110 -21.81 -11.53 0.57
N LYS A 111 -22.41 -10.79 1.50
CA LYS A 111 -23.04 -9.49 1.23
C LYS A 111 -22.00 -8.38 1.25
N VAL A 112 -21.30 -8.24 0.13
CA VAL A 112 -20.22 -7.25 -0.05
C VAL A 112 -20.76 -5.82 -0.18
N GLU A 113 -22.04 -5.68 -0.56
CA GLU A 113 -22.74 -4.40 -0.69
C GLU A 113 -22.86 -3.68 0.66
N ASP A 114 -23.03 -4.44 1.75
CA ASP A 114 -23.11 -3.92 3.11
C ASP A 114 -21.79 -3.28 3.58
N TRP A 115 -20.68 -3.54 2.88
CA TRP A 115 -19.36 -3.02 3.25
C TRP A 115 -19.14 -1.62 2.66
N VAL A 116 -19.98 -1.18 1.74
CA VAL A 116 -19.78 0.06 0.99
C VAL A 116 -20.18 1.27 1.82
N GLN A 117 -19.20 2.11 2.17
CA GLN A 117 -19.41 3.36 2.92
C GLN A 117 -19.53 4.57 2.00
N THR A 118 -18.82 4.55 0.88
CA THR A 118 -18.86 5.60 -0.14
C THR A 118 -18.74 4.92 -1.50
N SER A 119 -19.71 5.14 -2.37
CA SER A 119 -19.79 4.54 -3.71
C SER A 119 -19.52 5.53 -4.84
N GLU A 120 -19.38 6.82 -4.54
CA GLU A 120 -19.23 7.87 -5.55
C GLU A 120 -18.21 8.93 -5.11
N TRP A 121 -17.42 9.39 -6.07
CA TRP A 121 -16.64 10.61 -5.97
C TRP A 121 -16.94 11.53 -7.14
N LYS A 122 -17.17 12.81 -6.85
CA LYS A 122 -17.32 13.86 -7.85
C LYS A 122 -16.35 14.99 -7.55
N GLY A 123 -15.67 15.49 -8.57
CA GLY A 123 -14.78 16.63 -8.40
C GLY A 123 -14.25 17.20 -9.71
N ARG A 124 -13.81 18.46 -9.63
CA ARG A 124 -13.14 19.14 -10.73
C ARG A 124 -11.66 18.79 -10.73
N VAL A 125 -11.15 18.34 -11.87
CA VAL A 125 -9.73 17.98 -12.05
C VAL A 125 -9.14 18.86 -13.12
N ALA A 126 -7.98 19.44 -12.84
CA ALA A 126 -7.21 20.24 -13.79
C ALA A 126 -6.07 19.40 -14.41
N PRO A 127 -5.61 19.74 -15.62
CA PRO A 127 -4.45 19.07 -16.22
C PRO A 127 -3.23 19.15 -15.31
N GLY A 128 -2.52 18.03 -15.17
CA GLY A 128 -1.34 17.92 -14.30
C GLY A 128 -1.66 17.68 -12.81
N ASP A 129 -2.93 17.59 -12.43
CA ASP A 129 -3.31 17.11 -11.09
C ASP A 129 -2.90 15.63 -10.95
N SER A 130 -1.89 15.38 -10.12
CA SER A 130 -1.37 14.03 -9.85
C SER A 130 -1.82 13.48 -8.51
N ILE A 131 -2.76 14.14 -7.83
CA ILE A 131 -3.26 13.72 -6.52
C ILE A 131 -4.32 12.62 -6.74
N PRO A 132 -4.07 11.38 -6.29
CA PRO A 132 -5.04 10.30 -6.39
C PRO A 132 -6.32 10.65 -5.62
N LYS A 133 -7.47 10.37 -6.22
CA LYS A 133 -8.79 10.63 -5.65
C LYS A 133 -9.33 9.34 -5.03
N THR A 134 -9.78 9.40 -3.78
CA THR A 134 -10.46 8.27 -3.14
C THR A 134 -11.88 8.18 -3.69
N ALA A 135 -12.11 7.23 -4.60
CA ALA A 135 -13.40 7.04 -5.25
C ALA A 135 -14.38 6.26 -4.36
N ILE A 136 -13.91 5.14 -3.81
CA ILE A 136 -14.77 4.19 -3.09
C ILE A 136 -14.12 3.87 -1.74
N ARG A 137 -14.96 3.79 -0.70
CA ARG A 137 -14.54 3.36 0.64
C ARG A 137 -15.34 2.13 1.05
N LEU A 138 -14.62 1.11 1.47
CA LEU A 138 -15.17 -0.17 1.92
C LEU A 138 -14.76 -0.39 3.38
N ASP A 139 -15.70 -0.80 4.21
CA ASP A 139 -15.45 -1.26 5.58
C ASP A 139 -15.55 -2.78 5.61
N VAL A 140 -14.42 -3.45 5.41
CA VAL A 140 -14.36 -4.91 5.30
C VAL A 140 -14.44 -5.49 6.71
N PRO A 141 -15.49 -6.26 7.07
CA PRO A 141 -15.65 -6.79 8.41
C PRO A 141 -14.54 -7.78 8.76
N THR A 142 -14.22 -7.91 10.05
CA THR A 142 -13.21 -8.90 10.54
C THR A 142 -13.59 -10.34 10.23
N THR A 143 -14.89 -10.61 10.07
CA THR A 143 -15.46 -11.92 9.72
C THR A 143 -15.46 -12.20 8.22
N ALA A 144 -14.99 -11.26 7.38
CA ALA A 144 -14.93 -11.47 5.94
C ALA A 144 -14.11 -12.73 5.60
N PRO A 145 -14.64 -13.64 4.76
CA PRO A 145 -13.88 -14.79 4.31
C PRO A 145 -12.79 -14.35 3.32
N GLU A 146 -11.75 -15.16 3.18
CA GLU A 146 -10.76 -14.93 2.12
C GLU A 146 -11.37 -15.31 0.77
N GLU A 147 -11.52 -14.35 -0.12
CA GLU A 147 -12.11 -14.49 -1.44
C GLU A 147 -11.72 -13.33 -2.36
N ASN A 148 -12.03 -13.44 -3.65
CA ASN A 148 -11.85 -12.33 -4.59
C ASN A 148 -13.14 -11.53 -4.69
N ILE A 149 -12.99 -10.21 -4.76
CA ILE A 149 -14.07 -9.26 -4.99
C ILE A 149 -13.79 -8.55 -6.30
N ILE A 150 -14.81 -8.42 -7.13
CA ILE A 150 -14.77 -7.61 -8.35
C ILE A 150 -15.61 -6.35 -8.09
N VAL A 151 -15.03 -5.18 -8.30
CA VAL A 151 -15.72 -3.89 -8.16
C VAL A 151 -15.76 -3.24 -9.53
N SER A 152 -16.96 -3.03 -10.06
CA SER A 152 -17.16 -2.36 -11.34
C SER A 152 -17.41 -0.88 -11.12
N VAL A 153 -16.64 -0.04 -11.81
CA VAL A 153 -16.70 1.43 -11.69
C VAL A 153 -16.95 2.08 -13.05
N GLU A 154 -17.84 3.06 -13.07
CA GLU A 154 -18.08 3.94 -14.20
C GLU A 154 -17.44 5.31 -13.96
N ILE A 155 -16.83 5.83 -15.02
CA ILE A 155 -16.11 7.10 -15.02
C ILE A 155 -16.76 8.00 -16.05
N GLU A 156 -17.36 9.08 -15.57
CA GLU A 156 -17.98 10.13 -16.37
C GLU A 156 -17.11 11.39 -16.37
N ARG A 157 -17.07 12.11 -17.48
CA ARG A 157 -16.55 13.48 -17.58
C ARG A 157 -17.62 14.39 -18.13
N ASN A 158 -17.89 15.49 -17.43
CA ASN A 158 -18.96 16.43 -17.76
C ASN A 158 -20.33 15.74 -17.98
N GLY A 159 -20.55 14.60 -17.32
CA GLY A 159 -21.77 13.79 -17.45
C GLY A 159 -21.79 12.81 -18.63
N GLU A 160 -20.72 12.70 -19.40
CA GLU A 160 -20.57 11.70 -20.47
C GLU A 160 -19.69 10.54 -19.98
N LEU A 161 -20.15 9.30 -20.17
CA LEU A 161 -19.40 8.09 -19.81
C LEU A 161 -18.15 7.99 -20.70
N ILE A 162 -16.97 7.96 -20.09
CA ILE A 162 -15.69 7.78 -20.81
C ILE A 162 -15.23 6.33 -20.73
N SER A 163 -15.39 5.70 -19.57
CA SER A 163 -14.80 4.39 -19.30
C SER A 163 -15.56 3.66 -18.20
N THR A 164 -15.64 2.34 -18.36
CA THR A 164 -16.04 1.39 -17.31
C THR A 164 -14.85 0.50 -17.02
N GLN A 165 -14.54 0.28 -15.74
CA GLN A 165 -13.42 -0.55 -15.31
C GLN A 165 -13.88 -1.57 -14.27
N ASP A 166 -13.46 -2.81 -14.46
CA ASP A 166 -13.59 -3.86 -13.47
C ASP A 166 -12.28 -3.94 -12.67
N LEU A 167 -12.41 -3.86 -11.35
CA LEU A 167 -11.29 -3.82 -10.42
C LEU A 167 -11.27 -5.12 -9.61
N ASP A 168 -10.18 -5.88 -9.75
CA ASP A 168 -10.01 -7.15 -9.06
C ASP A 168 -9.28 -6.97 -7.73
N PHE A 169 -9.92 -7.39 -6.64
CA PHE A 169 -9.37 -7.35 -5.29
C PHE A 169 -9.39 -8.72 -4.63
N ARG A 170 -8.44 -8.96 -3.74
CA ARG A 170 -8.36 -10.20 -2.96
C ARG A 170 -8.43 -9.92 -1.47
N ILE A 171 -9.41 -10.48 -0.78
CA ILE A 171 -9.44 -10.47 0.68
C ILE A 171 -8.43 -11.48 1.20
N GLN A 172 -7.41 -11.01 1.90
CA GLN A 172 -6.38 -11.85 2.48
C GLN A 172 -6.08 -11.38 3.91
N ARG A 173 -6.07 -12.30 4.87
CA ARG A 173 -5.66 -11.98 6.24
C ARG A 173 -4.16 -11.73 6.25
N GLU A 174 -3.71 -10.77 7.07
CA GLU A 174 -2.28 -10.58 7.32
C GLU A 174 -1.71 -11.90 7.89
N GLY A 175 -0.99 -12.65 7.07
CA GLY A 175 -0.26 -13.83 7.51
C GLY A 175 0.85 -13.43 8.46
N ILE A 176 1.09 -14.26 9.47
CA ILE A 176 2.11 -14.11 10.53
C ILE A 176 3.56 -13.97 9.98
N ILE A 177 3.78 -14.10 8.67
CA ILE A 177 5.09 -14.37 8.05
C ILE A 177 5.80 -13.11 7.48
N LYS A 178 5.31 -11.89 7.74
CA LYS A 178 6.13 -10.68 7.46
C LYS A 178 6.99 -10.20 8.64
N GLY A 179 6.91 -10.86 9.79
CA GLY A 179 7.73 -10.56 10.97
C GLY A 179 9.07 -11.32 11.05
N ALA A 180 9.36 -12.23 10.12
CA ALA A 180 10.55 -13.10 10.19
C ALA A 180 11.75 -12.61 9.35
N VAL A 181 11.61 -11.50 8.62
CA VAL A 181 12.70 -10.89 7.83
C VAL A 181 12.85 -9.43 8.23
N CYS A 182 13.28 -9.19 9.47
CA CYS A 182 13.93 -7.97 9.94
C CYS A 182 14.92 -8.34 11.05
#